data_AF-A0A7I7S4J5-F1
#
_entry.id   AF-A0A7I7S4J5-F1
#
_cell.length_a   1.000
_cell.length_b   1.000
_cell.length_c   1.000
_cell.angle_alpha   90.00
_cell.angle_beta   90.00
_cell.angle_gamma   90.00
#
_symmetry.space_group_name_H-M   'P 1'
#
loop_
_entity.id
_entity.type
_entity.pdbx_description
1 polymer ?
#
loop_
_entity_poly.entity_id
_entity_poly.type
_entity_poly.pdbx_seq_one_letter_code
_entity_poly.pdbx_strand_id
1 'polypeptide(L)'
;MPSRAIDEAWHGLILCTARYAAFCRTAYGQFLHHHPEGGSLPGVDPDPMSEQLRRTVVAWSMVSAPGERCIMWDLDRHVGVDHPWGIDPERVAAIQQDRHLRLNRTERG
;
A
#
# COMPACT_ATOMS: atom_id res chain seq x y z
N MET A 1 -4.54 -3.90 5.23
CA MET A 1 -5.55 -3.03 4.61
C MET A 1 -5.19 -1.58 4.87
N PRO A 2 -5.34 -0.68 3.88
CA PRO A 2 -5.22 0.77 4.07
C PRO A 2 -6.34 1.28 5.00
N SER A 3 -6.36 2.59 5.28
CA SER A 3 -7.47 3.25 6.01
C SER A 3 -8.85 2.99 5.38
N ARG A 4 -9.93 3.18 6.13
CA ARG A 4 -11.28 2.65 5.79
C ARG A 4 -11.86 3.44 4.66
N ALA A 5 -11.72 4.75 4.76
CA ALA A 5 -12.09 5.65 3.70
C ALA A 5 -11.38 5.30 2.37
N ILE A 6 -10.10 4.91 2.42
CA ILE A 6 -9.36 4.50 1.22
C ILE A 6 -9.84 3.15 0.70
N ASP A 7 -10.04 2.18 1.58
CA ASP A 7 -10.52 0.84 1.20
C ASP A 7 -11.91 0.90 0.55
N GLU A 8 -12.85 1.65 1.14
CA GLU A 8 -14.20 1.85 0.62
C GLU A 8 -14.19 2.56 -0.73
N ALA A 9 -13.42 3.65 -0.85
CA ALA A 9 -13.27 4.38 -2.11
C ALA A 9 -12.64 3.51 -3.22
N TRP A 10 -11.66 2.68 -2.86
CA TRP A 10 -10.98 1.77 -3.79
C TRP A 10 -11.92 0.68 -4.31
N HIS A 11 -12.70 0.05 -3.43
CA HIS A 11 -13.70 -0.94 -3.83
C HIS A 11 -14.77 -0.31 -4.75
N GLY A 12 -15.28 0.86 -4.39
CA GLY A 12 -16.23 1.59 -5.24
C GLY A 12 -15.67 1.94 -6.62
N LEU A 13 -14.38 2.30 -6.69
CA LEU A 13 -13.69 2.60 -7.94
C LEU A 13 -13.60 1.36 -8.86
N ILE A 14 -13.16 0.21 -8.33
CA ILE A 14 -12.99 -1.02 -9.11
C ILE A 14 -14.33 -1.50 -9.71
N LEU A 15 -15.43 -1.35 -8.95
CA LEU A 15 -16.76 -1.74 -9.42
C LEU A 15 -17.25 -0.87 -10.59
N CYS A 16 -16.79 0.39 -10.69
CA CYS A 16 -17.01 1.21 -11.87
C CYS A 16 -15.95 0.89 -12.94
N THR A 17 -16.11 -0.25 -13.62
CA THR A 17 -15.10 -0.82 -14.54
C THR A 17 -14.64 0.15 -15.63
N ALA A 18 -15.52 1.02 -16.15
CA ALA A 18 -15.16 2.05 -17.13
C ALA A 18 -14.18 3.10 -16.57
N ARG A 19 -14.46 3.61 -15.36
CA ARG A 19 -13.59 4.59 -14.69
C ARG A 19 -12.27 3.94 -14.27
N TYR A 20 -12.33 2.72 -13.74
CA TYR A 20 -11.16 1.95 -13.38
C TYR A 20 -10.26 1.67 -14.59
N ALA A 21 -10.83 1.24 -15.73
CA ALA A 21 -10.07 1.00 -16.96
C ALA A 21 -9.38 2.27 -17.48
N ALA A 22 -10.08 3.41 -17.45
CA ALA A 22 -9.50 4.69 -17.83
C ALA A 22 -8.34 5.08 -16.93
N PHE A 23 -8.52 4.96 -15.60
CA PHE A 23 -7.47 5.21 -14.61
C PHE A 23 -6.24 4.32 -14.87
N CYS A 24 -6.43 3.01 -15.01
CA CYS A 24 -5.32 2.08 -15.21
C CYS A 24 -4.54 2.39 -16.50
N ARG A 25 -5.24 2.73 -17.59
CA ARG A 25 -4.58 3.12 -18.84
C ARG A 25 -3.76 4.39 -18.68
N THR A 26 -4.27 5.39 -17.97
CA THR A 26 -3.55 6.66 -17.74
C THR A 26 -2.37 6.49 -16.79
N ALA A 27 -2.54 5.77 -15.68
CA ALA A 27 -1.53 5.65 -14.63
C ALA A 27 -0.47 4.57 -14.93
N TYR A 28 -0.85 3.48 -15.59
CA TYR A 28 -0.02 2.29 -15.74
C TYR A 28 0.14 1.81 -17.18
N GLY A 29 -0.55 2.44 -18.14
CA GLY A 29 -0.52 2.05 -19.56
C GLY A 29 -1.29 0.77 -19.90
N GLN A 30 -1.80 0.04 -18.91
CA GLN A 30 -2.51 -1.23 -19.08
C GLN A 30 -3.54 -1.44 -17.96
N PHE A 31 -4.53 -2.30 -18.20
CA PHE A 31 -5.51 -2.67 -17.18
C PHE A 31 -4.85 -3.52 -16.08
N LEU A 32 -4.99 -3.11 -14.81
CA LEU A 32 -4.51 -3.92 -13.69
C LEU A 32 -5.66 -4.78 -13.16
N HIS A 33 -5.48 -6.09 -13.16
CA HIS A 33 -6.48 -7.00 -12.61
C HIS A 33 -6.42 -7.01 -11.09
N HIS A 34 -7.54 -6.65 -10.45
CA HIS A 34 -7.69 -6.81 -9.02
C HIS A 34 -7.86 -8.30 -8.69
N HIS A 35 -7.01 -8.80 -7.80
CA HIS A 35 -7.12 -10.15 -7.26
C HIS A 35 -7.51 -9.99 -5.78
N PRO A 36 -8.65 -10.52 -5.34
CA PRO A 36 -9.03 -10.48 -3.93
C PRO A 36 -8.00 -11.26 -3.08
N GLU A 37 -7.97 -11.01 -1.78
CA GLU A 37 -7.19 -11.84 -0.85
C GLU A 37 -7.50 -13.33 -1.08
N GLY A 38 -6.45 -14.13 -1.33
CA GLY A 38 -6.57 -15.55 -1.70
C GLY A 38 -6.57 -15.84 -3.21
N GLY A 39 -6.53 -14.83 -4.07
CA GLY A 39 -6.40 -14.97 -5.53
C GLY A 39 -4.99 -15.33 -6.01
N SER A 40 -4.22 -16.09 -5.24
CA SER A 40 -2.92 -16.60 -5.67
C SER A 40 -3.08 -17.52 -6.88
N LEU A 41 -2.06 -17.55 -7.74
CA LEU A 41 -1.96 -18.59 -8.76
C LEU A 41 -2.06 -19.98 -8.09
N PRO A 42 -2.70 -20.96 -8.76
CA PRO A 42 -2.79 -22.31 -8.21
C PRO A 42 -1.41 -22.84 -7.79
N GLY A 43 -1.27 -23.24 -6.53
CA GLY A 43 -0.01 -23.78 -5.99
C GLY A 43 0.99 -22.74 -5.47
N VAL A 44 0.62 -21.46 -5.38
CA VAL A 44 1.42 -20.42 -4.73
C VAL A 44 0.75 -19.99 -3.44
N ASP A 45 1.37 -20.25 -2.29
CA ASP A 45 0.91 -19.67 -1.04
C ASP A 45 1.13 -18.15 -1.07
N PRO A 46 0.10 -17.35 -0.77
CA PRO A 46 0.27 -15.90 -0.68
C PRO A 46 1.27 -15.57 0.43
N ASP A 47 2.12 -14.57 0.20
CA ASP A 47 2.95 -14.00 1.25
C ASP A 47 2.06 -13.58 2.44
N PRO A 48 2.52 -13.75 3.69
CA PRO A 48 1.81 -13.21 4.84
C PRO A 48 1.53 -11.71 4.65
N MET A 49 0.36 -11.26 5.10
CA MET A 49 -0.05 -9.85 4.97
C MET A 49 0.98 -8.85 5.55
N SER A 50 1.74 -9.27 6.56
CA SER A 50 2.84 -8.49 7.12
C SER A 50 3.98 -8.24 6.12
N GLU A 51 4.32 -9.22 5.29
CA GLU A 51 5.37 -9.12 4.28
C GLU A 51 4.89 -8.33 3.07
N GLN A 52 3.63 -8.54 2.65
CA GLN A 52 3.02 -7.71 1.60
C GLN A 52 3.04 -6.23 1.99
N LEU A 53 2.62 -5.91 3.22
CA LEU A 53 2.70 -4.55 3.76
C LEU A 53 4.14 -4.02 3.77
N ARG A 54 5.10 -4.82 4.25
CA ARG A 54 6.52 -4.43 4.29
C ARG A 54 7.00 -4.00 2.91
N ARG A 55 6.70 -4.79 1.87
CA ARG A 55 7.09 -4.47 0.48
C ARG A 55 6.44 -3.19 -0.02
N THR A 56 5.15 -2.97 0.26
CA THR A 56 4.46 -1.74 -0.14
C THR A 56 5.07 -0.50 0.54
N VAL A 57 5.36 -0.56 1.84
CA VAL A 57 5.98 0.55 2.59
C VAL A 57 7.39 0.84 2.05
N VAL A 58 8.18 -0.20 1.76
CA VAL A 58 9.51 -0.05 1.14
C VAL A 58 9.39 0.58 -0.24
N ALA A 59 8.51 0.08 -1.11
CA ALA A 59 8.33 0.63 -2.45
C ALA A 59 7.90 2.10 -2.40
N TRP A 60 6.91 2.46 -1.56
CA TRP A 60 6.51 3.85 -1.35
C TRP A 60 7.68 4.74 -0.95
N SER A 61 8.49 4.30 0.01
CA SER A 61 9.62 5.08 0.53
C SER A 61 10.76 5.31 -0.49
N MET A 62 10.77 4.56 -1.59
CA MET A 62 11.73 4.75 -2.69
C MET A 62 11.26 5.81 -3.69
N VAL A 63 9.95 6.07 -3.77
CA VAL A 63 9.34 6.96 -4.76
C VAL A 63 8.77 8.25 -4.17
N SER A 64 8.54 8.27 -2.85
CA SER A 64 8.03 9.45 -2.14
C SER A 64 9.01 10.62 -2.20
N ALA A 65 8.50 11.83 -2.41
CA ALA A 65 9.29 13.04 -2.31
C ALA A 65 9.79 13.28 -0.86
N PRO A 66 10.86 14.05 -0.65
CA PRO A 66 11.34 14.38 0.69
C PRO A 66 10.25 15.04 1.55
N GLY A 67 9.95 14.45 2.70
CA GLY A 67 8.92 14.92 3.63
C GLY A 67 7.48 14.56 3.24
N GLU A 68 7.26 13.87 2.11
CA GLU A 68 5.94 13.44 1.68
C GLU A 68 5.39 12.35 2.62
N ARG A 69 4.17 12.56 3.11
CA ARG A 69 3.46 11.61 3.96
C ARG A 69 2.45 10.83 3.13
N CYS A 70 2.46 9.51 3.27
CA CYS A 70 1.46 8.67 2.64
C CYS A 70 0.19 8.61 3.51
N ILE A 71 -0.88 9.23 3.02
CA ILE A 71 -2.19 9.23 3.69
C ILE A 71 -2.90 7.88 3.57
N MET A 72 -2.45 6.96 2.70
CA MET A 72 -3.10 5.66 2.52
C MET A 72 -3.11 4.83 3.81
N TRP A 73 -2.14 5.06 4.69
CA TRP A 73 -1.99 4.34 5.94
C TRP A 73 -3.01 4.71 7.00
N ASP A 74 -3.37 6.00 7.11
CA ASP A 74 -4.02 6.55 8.30
C ASP A 74 -5.03 7.66 8.00
N LEU A 75 -5.52 7.80 6.76
CA LEU A 75 -6.48 8.85 6.36
C LEU A 75 -7.65 9.01 7.34
N ASP A 76 -8.17 7.91 7.87
CA ASP A 76 -9.26 7.89 8.84
C ASP A 76 -9.00 8.81 10.04
N ARG A 77 -7.75 8.87 10.52
CA ARG A 77 -7.34 9.74 11.64
C ARG A 77 -7.32 11.22 11.24
N HIS A 78 -7.08 11.52 9.97
CA HIS A 78 -7.04 12.88 9.44
C HIS A 78 -8.41 13.43 9.08
N VAL A 79 -9.37 12.57 8.75
CA VAL A 79 -10.71 12.97 8.29
C VAL A 79 -11.83 12.72 9.31
N GLY A 80 -11.49 12.27 10.53
CA GLY A 80 -12.43 12.15 11.65
C GLY A 80 -13.43 11.00 11.50
N VAL A 81 -12.98 9.87 10.95
CA VAL A 81 -13.82 8.67 10.80
C VAL A 81 -14.09 8.05 12.18
N ASP A 82 -15.35 7.70 12.45
CA ASP A 82 -15.72 6.95 13.66
C ASP A 82 -14.98 5.61 13.71
N HIS A 83 -14.34 5.29 14.84
CA HIS A 83 -13.50 4.10 15.01
C HIS A 83 -12.45 3.95 13.90
N PRO A 84 -11.43 4.85 13.86
CA PRO A 84 -10.46 4.85 12.78
C PRO A 84 -9.68 3.53 12.77
N TRP A 85 -9.56 2.92 11.60
CA TRP A 85 -8.65 1.79 11.39
C TRP A 85 -7.50 2.22 10.47
N GLY A 86 -6.61 1.29 10.17
CA GLY A 86 -5.51 1.52 9.25
C GLY A 86 -4.23 0.96 9.83
N ILE A 87 -3.11 1.46 9.32
CA ILE A 87 -1.79 0.97 9.70
C ILE A 87 -1.24 1.84 10.82
N ASP A 88 -0.72 1.18 11.84
CA ASP A 88 -0.02 1.86 12.93
C ASP A 88 1.20 2.64 12.39
N PRO A 89 1.29 3.96 12.61
CA PRO A 89 2.43 4.76 12.20
C PRO A 89 3.76 4.22 12.75
N GLU A 90 3.77 3.65 13.96
CA GLU A 90 4.98 3.05 14.55
C GLU A 90 5.46 1.85 13.74
N ARG A 91 4.52 1.05 13.23
CA ARG A 91 4.81 -0.09 12.36
C ARG A 91 5.38 0.34 11.01
N VAL A 92 4.85 1.41 10.42
CA VAL A 92 5.37 1.99 9.17
C VAL A 92 6.79 2.52 9.38
N ALA A 93 7.01 3.27 10.47
CA ALA A 93 8.31 3.80 10.83
C ALA A 93 9.35 2.70 11.05
N ALA A 94 8.98 1.62 11.74
CA ALA A 94 9.86 0.46 11.98
C ALA A 94 10.31 -0.20 10.66
N ILE A 95 9.40 -0.38 9.68
CA ILE A 95 9.74 -0.93 8.36
C ILE A 95 10.70 0.00 7.61
N GLN A 96 10.45 1.31 7.64
CA GLN A 96 11.31 2.30 6.96
C GLN A 96 12.71 2.35 7.59
N GLN A 97 12.81 2.23 8.91
CA GLN A 97 14.08 2.19 9.64
C GLN A 97 14.87 0.91 9.36
N ASP A 98 14.23 -0.27 9.34
CA ASP A 98 14.87 -1.55 8.97
C ASP A 98 15.49 -1.46 7.56
N ARG A 99 14.78 -0.86 6.60
CA ARG A 99 15.33 -0.60 5.25
C ARG A 99 16.61 0.24 5.31
N HIS A 100 16.57 1.37 6.01
CA HIS A 100 17.71 2.28 6.11
C HIS A 100 18.94 1.60 6.75
N LEU A 101 18.74 0.79 7.80
CA LEU A 101 19.82 0.03 8.44
C LEU A 101 20.44 -1.02 7.51
N ARG A 102 19.63 -1.71 6.70
CA ARG A 102 20.12 -2.71 5.74
C ARG A 102 20.95 -2.08 4.62
N LEU A 103 20.49 -0.97 4.05
CA LEU A 103 21.23 -0.23 3.01
C LEU A 103 22.60 0.23 3.55
N ASN A 104 22.63 0.85 4.74
CA ASN A 104 23.86 1.34 5.37
C ASN A 104 24.85 0.22 5.79
N ARG A 105 24.40 -1.04 5.84
CA ARG A 105 25.26 -2.19 6.10
C ARG A 105 25.89 -2.72 4.81
N THR A 106 25.15 -2.69 3.71
CA THR A 106 25.65 -3.09 2.38
C THR A 106 26.68 -2.10 1.84
N GLU A 107 26.59 -0.81 2.17
CA GLU A 107 27.57 0.21 1.73
C GLU A 107 28.89 0.22 2.54
N ARG A 108 28.98 -0.55 3.63
CA ARG A 108 30.15 -0.59 4.54
C ARG A 108 30.94 -1.89 4.49
N GLY A 109 30.61 -2.83 3.60
CA GLY A 109 31.34 -4.07 3.38
C GLY A 109 31.86 -4.15 1.95
#